data_AF-A0A538U4Y7-F1
#
_entry.id   AF-A0A538U4Y7-F1
#
_cell.length_a   1.000
_cell.length_b   1.000
_cell.length_c   1.000
_cell.angle_alpha   90.00
_cell.angle_beta   90.00
_cell.angle_gamma   90.00
#
_symmetry.space_group_name_H-M   'P 1'
#
loop_
_entity.id
_entity.type
_entity.pdbx_description
1 polymer ?
#
loop_
_entity_poly.entity_id
_entity_poly.type
_entity_poly.pdbx_seq_one_letter_code
_entity_poly.pdbx_strand_id
1 'polypeptide(L)'
;MDDHDLIFDWNEAGERWERPPFRVQFDDETLRDGLQSPSVKSPGIEDKLAILHLMDRLGIDTADIGLPGAGAHVVGDVTRLAREMRDARLSVRANCAARTLRHDIEPVVEVSQSVGIPIEVCTCCGTPTRP
;
A
#
# COMPACT_ATOMS: atom_id res chain seq x y z
N MET A 1 27.17 12.65 31.31
CA MET A 1 26.57 11.74 30.32
C MET A 1 26.03 12.68 29.27
N ASP A 2 26.65 12.67 28.10
CA ASP A 2 26.27 13.57 27.01
C ASP A 2 25.02 12.99 26.33
N ASP A 3 24.09 13.81 25.84
CA ASP A 3 22.84 13.34 25.23
C ASP A 3 23.10 12.42 24.02
N HIS A 4 24.23 12.63 23.34
CA HIS A 4 24.70 11.76 22.25
C HIS A 4 25.05 10.34 22.69
N ASP A 5 25.44 10.12 23.95
CA ASP A 5 25.74 8.78 24.48
C ASP A 5 24.46 7.92 24.65
N LEU A 6 23.28 8.55 24.57
CA LEU A 6 21.97 7.90 24.71
C LEU A 6 21.28 7.62 23.37
N ILE A 7 21.80 8.17 22.27
CA ILE A 7 21.24 7.99 20.92
C ILE A 7 21.97 6.84 20.24
N PHE A 8 21.28 5.72 20.06
CA PHE A 8 21.80 4.62 19.25
C PHE A 8 21.59 4.91 17.76
N ASP A 9 22.67 5.18 17.04
CA ASP A 9 22.60 5.43 15.59
C ASP A 9 22.58 4.11 14.80
N TRP A 10 21.39 3.73 14.34
CA TRP A 10 21.18 2.56 13.49
C TRP A 10 21.84 2.67 12.10
N ASN A 11 22.27 3.86 11.69
CA ASN A 11 23.02 4.03 10.44
C ASN A 11 24.49 3.64 10.59
N GLU A 12 25.04 3.74 11.81
CA GLU A 12 26.43 3.39 12.13
C GLU A 12 26.56 2.04 12.83
N ALA A 13 25.48 1.55 13.44
CA ALA A 13 25.45 0.28 14.13
C ALA A 13 25.21 -0.91 13.18
N GLY A 14 26.14 -1.87 13.17
CA GLY A 14 26.00 -3.16 12.49
C GLY A 14 26.93 -3.37 11.30
N GLU A 15 26.68 -4.45 10.55
CA GLU A 15 27.43 -4.76 9.33
C GLU A 15 27.07 -3.75 8.23
N ARG A 16 28.09 -3.18 7.59
CA ARG A 16 27.92 -2.29 6.43
C ARG A 16 27.70 -3.13 5.18
N TRP A 17 26.49 -3.08 4.65
CA TRP A 17 26.14 -3.71 3.38
C TRP A 17 26.49 -2.79 2.22
N GLU A 18 26.98 -3.36 1.12
CA GLU A 18 27.10 -2.61 -0.13
C GLU A 18 25.70 -2.18 -0.60
N ARG A 19 25.59 -0.93 -1.07
CA ARG A 19 24.31 -0.45 -1.61
C ARG A 19 23.94 -1.29 -2.84
N PRO A 20 22.69 -1.78 -2.95
CA PRO A 20 22.29 -2.56 -4.09
C PRO A 20 22.48 -1.77 -5.41
N PRO A 21 22.88 -2.43 -6.51
CA PRO A 21 23.09 -1.77 -7.80
C PRO A 21 21.77 -1.39 -8.51
N PHE A 22 20.64 -1.60 -7.84
CA PHE A 22 19.30 -1.32 -8.35
C PHE A 22 18.56 -0.37 -7.41
N ARG A 23 17.56 0.31 -7.96
CA ARG A 23 16.68 1.17 -7.18
C ARG A 23 15.79 0.33 -6.28
N VAL A 24 15.81 0.61 -4.98
CA VAL A 24 14.86 0.07 -4.00
C VAL A 24 13.50 0.75 -4.22
N GLN A 25 12.43 -0.03 -4.22
CA GLN A 25 11.07 0.48 -4.33
C GLN A 25 10.37 0.37 -2.98
N PHE A 26 9.50 1.34 -2.69
CA PHE A 26 8.69 1.34 -1.48
C PHE A 26 7.24 1.08 -1.81
N ASP A 27 6.71 -0.01 -1.26
CA ASP A 27 5.29 -0.34 -1.30
C ASP A 27 4.67 -0.03 0.05
N ASP A 28 3.74 0.92 0.09
CA ASP A 28 3.10 1.37 1.31
C ASP A 28 1.73 0.70 1.49
N GLU A 29 1.62 -0.11 2.54
CA GLU A 29 0.41 -0.86 2.88
C GLU A 29 -0.42 -0.20 4.01
N THR A 30 -0.17 1.07 4.34
CA THR A 30 -0.88 1.79 5.42
C THR A 30 -2.40 1.79 5.23
N LEU A 31 -2.87 1.93 3.98
CA LEU A 31 -4.31 1.95 3.65
C LEU A 31 -4.95 0.56 3.55
N ARG A 32 -4.17 -0.53 3.67
CA ARG A 32 -4.66 -1.91 3.69
C ARG A 32 -4.25 -2.64 4.96
N ASP A 33 -2.98 -3.07 5.06
CA ASP A 33 -2.50 -3.89 6.18
C ASP A 33 -2.45 -3.10 7.48
N GLY A 34 -2.08 -1.82 7.39
CA GLY A 34 -2.11 -0.90 8.53
C GLY A 34 -3.51 -0.78 9.17
N LEU A 35 -4.58 -1.00 8.40
CA LEU A 35 -5.96 -0.95 8.87
C LEU A 35 -6.45 -2.27 9.50
N GLN A 36 -5.69 -3.38 9.41
CA GLN A 36 -6.09 -4.67 9.98
C GLN A 36 -5.90 -4.76 11.50
N SER A 37 -5.20 -3.79 12.10
CA SER A 37 -5.01 -3.74 13.54
C SER A 37 -6.34 -3.47 14.27
N PRO A 38 -6.71 -4.27 15.29
CA PRO A 38 -7.97 -4.10 16.02
C PRO A 38 -8.04 -2.78 16.82
N SER A 39 -6.90 -2.13 17.04
CA SER A 39 -6.82 -0.84 17.73
C SER A 39 -6.85 0.36 16.77
N VAL A 40 -6.78 0.13 15.46
CA VAL A 40 -6.83 1.20 14.46
C VAL A 40 -8.27 1.49 14.12
N LYS A 41 -8.66 2.76 14.25
CA LYS A 41 -9.92 3.24 13.70
C LYS A 41 -9.75 3.40 12.20
N SER A 42 -10.61 2.74 11.42
CA SER A 42 -10.62 2.94 9.97
C SER A 42 -10.87 4.43 9.64
N PRO A 43 -9.95 5.08 8.90
CA PRO A 43 -10.10 6.48 8.51
C PRO A 43 -11.30 6.66 7.58
N GLY A 44 -11.90 7.85 7.60
CA GLY A 44 -12.91 8.22 6.60
C GLY A 44 -12.30 8.35 5.21
N ILE A 45 -13.12 8.40 4.16
CA ILE A 45 -12.59 8.46 2.78
C ILE A 45 -11.71 9.69 2.53
N GLU A 46 -12.06 10.85 3.09
CA GLU A 46 -11.26 12.08 2.97
C GLU A 46 -9.90 11.96 3.64
N ASP A 47 -9.82 11.27 4.79
CA ASP A 47 -8.55 11.01 5.49
C ASP A 47 -7.68 10.04 4.67
N LYS A 48 -8.28 9.04 4.02
CA LYS A 48 -7.55 8.12 3.11
C LYS A 48 -6.97 8.87 1.93
N LEU A 49 -7.72 9.81 1.34
CA LEU A 49 -7.22 10.66 0.26
C LEU A 49 -6.05 11.52 0.72
N ALA A 50 -6.15 12.15 1.91
CA ALA A 50 -5.07 12.93 2.48
C ALA A 50 -3.79 12.10 2.69
N ILE A 51 -3.93 10.89 3.23
CA ILE A 51 -2.81 9.94 3.38
C ILE A 51 -2.19 9.61 2.02
N LEU A 52 -3.01 9.34 0.99
CA LEU A 52 -2.54 9.03 -0.35
C LEU A 52 -1.72 10.18 -0.98
N HIS A 53 -2.17 11.42 -0.80
CA HIS A 53 -1.41 12.62 -1.21
C HIS A 53 -0.10 12.77 -0.43
N LEU A 54 -0.04 12.37 0.83
CA LEU A 54 1.19 12.37 1.62
C LEU A 54 2.17 11.28 1.12
N MET A 55 1.69 10.08 0.79
CA MET A 55 2.51 9.03 0.19
C MET A 55 3.17 9.49 -1.12
N ASP A 56 2.40 10.16 -1.99
CA ASP A 56 2.92 10.73 -3.22
C ASP A 56 4.02 11.76 -2.96
N ARG A 57 3.80 12.68 -2.00
CA ARG A 57 4.79 13.69 -1.60
C ARG A 57 6.06 13.11 -0.98
N LEU A 58 5.96 11.95 -0.33
CA LEU A 58 7.10 11.21 0.20
C LEU A 58 7.91 10.48 -0.88
N GLY A 59 7.35 10.37 -2.10
CA GLY A 59 7.98 9.64 -3.21
C GLY A 59 7.84 8.12 -3.09
N ILE A 60 6.78 7.64 -2.45
CA ILE A 60 6.43 6.21 -2.39
C ILE A 60 6.13 5.70 -3.81
N ASP A 61 6.57 4.47 -4.12
CA ASP A 61 6.42 3.90 -5.46
C ASP A 61 5.01 3.38 -5.73
N THR A 62 4.47 2.63 -4.77
CA THR A 62 3.16 2.01 -4.86
C THR A 62 2.43 2.13 -3.52
N ALA A 63 1.11 2.26 -3.59
CA ALA A 63 0.24 2.22 -2.43
C ALA A 63 -0.80 1.11 -2.60
N ASP A 64 -0.92 0.24 -1.60
CA ASP A 64 -2.03 -0.71 -1.51
C ASP A 64 -3.29 0.04 -1.08
N ILE A 65 -4.17 0.28 -2.06
CA ILE A 65 -5.40 1.05 -1.86
C ILE A 65 -6.58 0.16 -1.41
N GLY A 66 -6.37 -1.15 -1.22
CA GLY A 66 -7.31 -2.05 -0.57
C GLY A 66 -7.41 -3.46 -1.18
N LEU A 67 -8.34 -4.25 -0.63
CA LEU A 67 -8.69 -5.60 -1.10
C LEU A 67 -10.15 -5.61 -1.61
N PRO A 68 -10.42 -5.29 -2.89
CA PRO A 68 -11.77 -5.23 -3.45
C PRO A 68 -12.64 -6.48 -3.21
N GLY A 69 -12.04 -7.66 -3.20
CA GLY A 69 -12.69 -8.92 -2.86
C GLY A 69 -13.26 -9.02 -1.43
N ALA A 70 -12.95 -8.08 -0.52
CA ALA A 70 -13.52 -8.06 0.82
C ALA A 70 -14.97 -7.55 0.87
N GLY A 71 -15.45 -6.88 -0.19
CA GLY A 71 -16.85 -6.50 -0.35
C GLY A 71 -17.07 -5.13 -1.01
N ALA A 72 -18.33 -4.85 -1.33
CA ALA A 72 -18.72 -3.67 -2.13
C ALA A 72 -18.31 -2.32 -1.53
N HIS A 73 -18.21 -2.22 -0.20
CA HIS A 73 -17.74 -0.99 0.45
C HIS A 73 -16.25 -0.72 0.15
N VAL A 74 -15.41 -1.76 0.11
CA VAL A 74 -13.99 -1.64 -0.25
C VAL A 74 -13.83 -1.30 -1.72
N VAL A 75 -14.65 -1.90 -2.60
CA VAL A 75 -14.70 -1.52 -4.03
C VAL A 75 -14.99 -0.03 -4.19
N GLY A 76 -15.94 0.52 -3.41
CA GLY A 76 -16.25 1.95 -3.40
C GLY A 76 -15.06 2.82 -3.01
N ASP A 77 -14.38 2.48 -1.91
CA ASP A 77 -13.19 3.19 -1.44
C ASP A 77 -12.04 3.13 -2.45
N VAL A 78 -11.70 1.93 -2.94
CA VAL A 78 -10.66 1.70 -3.96
C VAL A 78 -10.97 2.50 -5.22
N THR A 79 -12.22 2.51 -5.67
CA THR A 79 -12.65 3.29 -6.84
C THR A 79 -12.45 4.79 -6.61
N ARG A 80 -12.80 5.31 -5.43
CA ARG A 80 -12.65 6.73 -5.09
C ARG A 80 -11.17 7.13 -5.00
N LEU A 81 -10.33 6.28 -4.40
CA LEU A 81 -8.87 6.48 -4.31
C LEU A 81 -8.24 6.45 -5.71
N ALA A 82 -8.53 5.43 -6.51
CA ALA A 82 -8.02 5.32 -7.88
C ALA A 82 -8.42 6.53 -8.75
N ARG A 83 -9.67 7.02 -8.63
CA ARG A 83 -10.11 8.24 -9.31
C ARG A 83 -9.31 9.47 -8.86
N GLU A 84 -9.04 9.60 -7.56
CA GLU A 84 -8.20 10.68 -7.05
C GLU A 84 -6.80 10.64 -7.65
N MET A 85 -6.16 9.47 -7.66
CA MET A 85 -4.81 9.28 -8.22
C MET A 85 -4.76 9.75 -9.68
N ARG A 86 -5.78 9.39 -10.47
CA ARG A 86 -5.93 9.80 -11.87
C ARG A 86 -6.14 11.32 -11.99
N ASP A 87 -7.12 11.85 -11.27
CA ASP A 87 -7.60 13.22 -11.42
C ASP A 87 -6.55 14.23 -10.91
N ALA A 88 -5.89 13.91 -9.80
CA ALA A 88 -4.78 14.69 -9.24
C ALA A 88 -3.42 14.39 -9.90
N ARG A 89 -3.35 13.40 -10.79
CA ARG A 89 -2.13 12.97 -11.50
C ARG A 89 -0.99 12.61 -10.53
N LEU A 90 -1.32 11.84 -9.51
CA LEU A 90 -0.33 11.36 -8.55
C LEU A 90 0.69 10.45 -9.25
N SER A 91 1.93 10.52 -8.77
CA SER A 91 3.06 9.71 -9.25
C SER A 91 3.11 8.33 -8.58
N VAL A 92 2.63 8.21 -7.33
CA VAL A 92 2.46 6.92 -6.66
C VAL A 92 1.50 6.03 -7.46
N ARG A 93 1.87 4.77 -7.66
CA ARG A 93 1.08 3.81 -8.46
C ARG A 93 0.14 3.00 -7.56
N ALA A 94 -1.01 2.62 -8.10
CA ALA A 94 -1.98 1.83 -7.36
C ALA A 94 -1.63 0.34 -7.41
N ASN A 95 -1.74 -0.33 -6.27
CA ASN A 95 -1.91 -1.78 -6.22
C ASN A 95 -3.10 -2.15 -5.31
N CYS A 96 -3.58 -3.38 -5.46
CA CYS A 96 -4.57 -3.97 -4.56
C CYS A 96 -4.14 -5.37 -4.18
N ALA A 97 -4.30 -5.70 -2.90
CA ALA A 97 -4.22 -7.09 -2.46
C ALA A 97 -5.36 -7.93 -3.05
N ALA A 98 -5.06 -9.20 -3.31
CA ALA A 98 -6.06 -10.20 -3.67
C ALA A 98 -5.62 -11.58 -3.19
N ARG A 99 -6.56 -12.45 -2.78
CA ARG A 99 -6.25 -13.89 -2.75
C ARG A 99 -6.11 -14.38 -4.18
N THR A 100 -5.45 -15.53 -4.41
CA THR A 100 -5.41 -16.20 -5.71
C THR A 100 -6.76 -16.85 -6.08
N LEU A 101 -7.84 -16.08 -6.00
CA LEU A 101 -9.22 -16.45 -6.28
C LEU A 101 -9.82 -15.47 -7.28
N ARG A 102 -10.58 -15.98 -8.24
CA ARG A 102 -11.26 -15.16 -9.27
C ARG A 102 -12.07 -14.01 -8.67
N HIS A 103 -12.87 -14.31 -7.64
CA HIS A 103 -13.71 -13.35 -6.93
C HIS A 103 -12.92 -12.18 -6.31
N ASP A 104 -11.64 -12.37 -5.99
CA ASP A 104 -10.81 -11.30 -5.44
C ASP A 104 -10.14 -10.48 -6.53
N ILE A 105 -9.80 -11.11 -7.66
CA ILE A 105 -9.07 -10.49 -8.77
C ILE A 105 -10.01 -9.70 -9.69
N GLU A 106 -11.18 -10.24 -10.02
CA GLU A 106 -12.13 -9.61 -10.95
C GLU A 106 -12.51 -8.18 -10.53
N PRO A 107 -12.84 -7.89 -9.26
CA PRO A 107 -13.19 -6.53 -8.86
C PRO A 107 -12.02 -5.55 -9.00
N VAL A 108 -10.75 -5.99 -8.86
CA VAL A 108 -9.59 -5.12 -9.10
C VAL A 108 -9.52 -4.72 -10.58
N VAL A 109 -9.76 -5.68 -11.48
CA VAL A 109 -9.78 -5.45 -12.93
C VAL A 109 -10.92 -4.51 -13.32
N GLU A 110 -12.11 -4.71 -12.75
CA GLU A 110 -13.27 -3.86 -13.00
C GLU A 110 -13.02 -2.41 -12.54
N VAL A 111 -12.42 -2.21 -11.37
CA VAL A 111 -12.07 -0.86 -10.89
C VAL A 111 -11.01 -0.22 -11.80
N SER A 112 -9.94 -0.95 -12.13
CA SER A 112 -8.90 -0.50 -13.07
C SER A 112 -9.49 -0.04 -14.41
N GLN A 113 -10.36 -0.85 -15.02
CA GLN A 113 -11.02 -0.54 -16.30
C GLN A 113 -11.99 0.64 -16.20
N SER A 114 -12.79 0.71 -15.13
CA SER A 114 -13.78 1.77 -14.95
C SER A 114 -13.15 3.14 -14.65
N VAL A 115 -12.01 3.17 -13.97
CA VAL A 115 -11.27 4.39 -13.66
C VAL A 115 -10.32 4.78 -14.79
N GLY A 116 -9.77 3.80 -15.50
CA GLY A 116 -8.86 4.01 -16.63
C GLY A 116 -7.40 4.20 -16.21
N ILE A 117 -6.98 3.60 -15.09
CA ILE A 117 -5.57 3.56 -14.66
C ILE A 117 -5.16 2.12 -14.38
N PRO A 118 -3.89 1.74 -14.62
CA PRO A 118 -3.40 0.43 -14.22
C PRO A 118 -3.44 0.30 -12.70
N ILE A 119 -3.91 -0.84 -12.21
CA ILE A 119 -3.84 -1.25 -10.80
C ILE A 119 -3.14 -2.60 -10.78
N GLU A 120 -2.01 -2.67 -10.08
CA GLU A 120 -1.26 -3.91 -9.90
C GLU A 120 -2.01 -4.85 -8.93
N VAL A 121 -2.07 -6.14 -9.27
CA VAL A 121 -2.73 -7.14 -8.44
C VAL A 121 -1.68 -7.89 -7.63
N CYS A 122 -1.58 -7.58 -6.34
CA CYS A 122 -0.67 -8.22 -5.40
C CYS A 122 -1.34 -9.48 -4.83
N THR A 123 -1.19 -10.62 -5.52
CA THR A 123 -1.85 -11.86 -5.10
C THR A 123 -1.11 -12.57 -3.98
N CYS A 124 -1.81 -13.00 -2.94
CA CYS A 124 -1.27 -13.84 -1.87
C CYS A 124 -1.86 -15.26 -1.87
N CYS A 125 -1.02 -16.24 -1.52
CA CYS A 125 -1.39 -17.64 -1.33
C CYS A 125 -0.68 -18.17 -0.08
N GLY A 126 -1.40 -18.90 0.78
CA GLY A 126 -0.79 -19.51 1.95
C GLY A 126 0.02 -20.74 1.57
N THR A 127 1.29 -20.80 2.01
CA THR A 127 2.11 -22.02 1.95
C THR A 127 2.15 -22.65 3.35
N PRO A 128 1.24 -23.57 3.68
CA PRO A 128 1.30 -24.24 4.98
C PRO A 128 2.56 -25.11 5.05
N THR A 129 3.36 -24.94 6.09
CA THR A 129 4.31 -25.98 6.49
C THR A 129 3.48 -27.19 6.93
N ARG A 130 3.69 -28.35 6.31
CA ARG A 130 3.09 -29.61 6.79
C ARG A 130 3.40 -29.77 8.29
N PRO A 131 2.45 -30.24 9.12
CA PRO A 131 2.74 -30.63 10.49
C PRO A 131 3.75 -31.78 10.55
#